data_AF-A0A3D0WDF4-F1
#
_entry.id   AF-A0A3D0WDF4-F1
#
_cell.length_a   1.000
_cell.length_b   1.000
_cell.length_c   1.000
_cell.angle_alpha   90.00
_cell.angle_beta   90.00
_cell.angle_gamma   90.00
#
_symmetry.space_group_name_H-M   'P 1'
#
loop_
_entity.id
_entity.type
_entity.pdbx_description
1 polymer ?
#
loop_
_entity_poly.entity_id
_entity_poly.type
_entity_poly.pdbx_seq_one_letter_code
_entity_poly.pdbx_strand_id
1 'polypeptide(L)' 'MDLNYLLSRHQISLMRADNSACSSSRRSHQGLAAGYAARIRTIQAGKTGSSPVIGSLGAAFV' A
#
# COMPACT_ATOMS: atom_id res chain seq x y z
N MET A 1 2.98 15.39 -1.31
CA MET A 1 3.97 14.32 -0.98
C MET A 1 4.31 13.62 -2.27
N ASP A 2 5.59 13.52 -2.60
CA ASP A 2 6.01 12.75 -3.78
C ASP A 2 5.89 11.23 -3.54
N LEU A 3 6.08 10.46 -4.61
CA LEU A 3 5.99 9.01 -4.56
C LEU A 3 7.07 8.37 -3.66
N ASN A 4 8.29 8.91 -3.66
CA ASN A 4 9.41 8.38 -2.87
C ASN A 4 9.13 8.53 -1.37
N TYR A 5 8.59 9.69 -0.96
CA TYR A 5 8.14 9.92 0.40
C TYR A 5 7.07 8.90 0.82
N LEU A 6 6.06 8.67 -0.03
CA LEU A 6 5.00 7.71 0.27
C LEU A 6 5.51 6.28 0.38
N LEU A 7 6.42 5.87 -0.52
CA LEU A 7 7.06 4.55 -0.47
C LEU A 7 7.88 4.37 0.79
N SER A 8 8.71 5.36 1.14
CA SER A 8 9.50 5.35 2.38
C SER A 8 8.61 5.22 3.62
N ARG A 9 7.54 6.02 3.72
CA ARG A 9 6.61 5.95 4.85
C ARG A 9 5.83 4.65 4.91
N HIS A 10 5.47 4.08 3.76
CA HIS A 10 4.82 2.78 3.69
C HIS A 10 5.74 1.67 4.23
N GLN A 11 6.99 1.61 3.76
CA GLN A 11 7.98 0.62 4.22
C GLN A 11 8.27 0.75 5.73
N ILE A 12 8.47 1.97 6.23
CA ILE A 12 8.68 2.21 7.66
C ILE A 12 7.48 1.73 8.48
N SER A 13 6.26 1.95 7.99
CA SER A 13 5.05 1.53 8.71
C SER A 13 4.90 0.02 8.75
N LEU A 14 5.25 -0.69 7.67
CA LEU A 14 5.30 -2.16 7.67
C LEU A 14 6.35 -2.69 8.65
N MET A 15 7.58 -2.18 8.58
CA MET A 15 8.66 -2.57 9.49
C MET A 15 8.27 -2.34 10.97
N ARG A 16 7.56 -1.26 11.27
CA ARG A 16 7.06 -0.99 12.63
C ARG A 16 5.91 -1.91 13.04
N ALA A 17 5.04 -2.31 12.11
CA ALA A 17 3.99 -3.29 12.39
C ALA A 17 4.60 -4.64 12.76
N ASP A 18 5.59 -5.09 11.99
CA ASP A 18 6.26 -6.38 12.19
C ASP A 18 7.01 -6.44 13.51
N ASN A 19 7.69 -5.34 13.88
CA ASN A 19 8.45 -5.25 15.13
C ASN A 19 7.61 -4.84 16.36
N SER A 20 6.29 -4.59 16.21
CA SER A 20 5.47 -4.14 17.33
C SER A 20 5.12 -5.28 18.28
N ALA A 21 5.48 -5.11 19.56
CA ALA A 21 5.13 -6.03 20.65
C ALA A 21 3.63 -5.96 21.01
N CYS A 22 3.00 -4.80 20.82
CA CYS A 22 1.61 -4.56 21.24
C CYS A 22 0.64 -4.68 20.05
N SER A 23 -0.45 -5.42 20.22
CA SER A 23 -1.46 -5.63 19.17
C SER A 23 -2.09 -4.33 18.65
N SER A 24 -2.36 -3.38 19.54
CA SER A 24 -2.90 -2.06 19.19
C SER A 24 -1.92 -1.23 18.35
N SER A 25 -0.64 -1.20 18.73
CA SER A 25 0.41 -0.53 17.98
C SER A 25 0.62 -1.17 16.60
N ARG A 26 0.65 -2.51 16.53
CA ARG A 26 0.70 -3.25 15.25
C ARG A 26 -0.45 -2.84 14.34
N ARG A 27 -1.69 -2.84 14.85
CA ARG A 27 -2.88 -2.47 14.08
C ARG A 27 -2.81 -1.03 13.59
N SER A 28 -2.34 -0.10 14.42
CA SER A 28 -2.13 1.30 14.02
C SER A 28 -1.10 1.42 12.90
N HIS A 29 0.02 0.73 12.98
CA HIS A 29 1.05 0.72 11.93
C HIS A 29 0.55 0.09 10.62
N GLN A 30 -0.23 -0.99 10.69
CA GLN A 30 -0.90 -1.58 9.54
C GLN A 30 -1.90 -0.61 8.89
N GLY A 31 -2.68 0.12 9.69
CA GLY A 31 -3.59 1.16 9.19
C GLY A 31 -2.86 2.28 8.46
N LEU A 32 -1.73 2.74 8.99
CA LEU A 32 -0.86 3.72 8.31
C LEU A 32 -0.32 3.16 6.98
N ALA A 33 0.20 1.93 6.98
CA ALA A 33 0.72 1.29 5.78
C ALA A 33 -0.37 1.16 4.70
N ALA A 34 -1.59 0.77 5.06
CA ALA A 34 -2.72 0.70 4.15
C ALA A 34 -3.09 2.08 3.57
N GLY A 35 -3.10 3.13 4.41
CA GLY A 35 -3.33 4.50 3.97
C GLY A 35 -2.29 5.00 2.95
N TYR A 36 -1.01 4.69 3.17
CA TYR A 36 0.04 5.01 2.20
C TYR A 36 -0.12 4.21 0.90
N ALA A 37 -0.45 2.91 0.98
CA ALA A 37 -0.67 2.07 -0.19
C ALA A 37 -1.82 2.57 -1.07
N ALA A 38 -2.89 3.09 -0.46
CA ALA A 38 -4.00 3.72 -1.20
C ALA A 38 -3.52 4.94 -1.99
N ARG A 39 -2.72 5.82 -1.37
CA ARG A 39 -2.16 7.02 -2.04
C ARG A 39 -1.15 6.67 -3.14
N ILE A 40 -0.37 5.62 -2.95
CA ILE A 40 0.55 5.12 -4.00
C ILE A 40 -0.27 4.66 -5.21
N ARG A 41 -1.34 3.89 -4.99
CA ARG A 41 -2.24 3.44 -6.07
C ARG A 41 -2.91 4.59 -6.80
N THR A 42 -3.35 5.65 -6.11
CA THR A 42 -3.94 6.82 -6.80
C THR A 42 -2.93 7.53 -7.69
N ILE A 43 -1.68 7.67 -7.25
CA ILE A 43 -0.59 8.24 -8.07
C ILE A 43 -0.27 7.33 -9.25
N GLN A 44 -0.20 6.01 -9.03
CA GLN A 44 0.05 5.04 -10.10
C GLN A 44 -1.09 5.06 -11.12
N ALA A 45 -2.34 5.08 -10.68
CA ALA A 45 -3.53 5.18 -11.54
C ALA A 45 -3.50 6.45 -12.40
N GLY A 46 -3.11 7.58 -11.82
CA GLY A 46 -2.92 8.84 -12.55
C GLY A 46 -1.76 8.81 -13.54
N LYS A 47 -0.70 8.03 -13.27
CA LYS A 47 0.40 7.77 -14.21
C LYS A 47 0.01 6.77 -15.32
N THR A 48 -0.87 5.82 -15.02
CA THR A 48 -1.41 4.83 -15.97
C THR A 48 -2.64 5.35 -16.73
N GLY A 49 -2.92 6.66 -16.69
CA GLY A 49 -3.87 7.33 -17.60
C GLY A 49 -3.50 7.26 -19.09
N SER A 50 -2.52 6.43 -19.45
CA SER A 50 -2.22 6.01 -20.81
C SER A 50 -2.27 4.48 -20.87
N SER A 51 -3.39 3.96 -21.40
CA SER A 51 -3.74 2.56 -21.70
C SER A 51 -4.45 1.75 -20.60
N PRO A 52 -5.75 1.40 -20.80
CA PRO A 52 -6.41 0.39 -20.00
C PRO A 52 -5.87 -0.98 -20.42
N VAL A 53 -5.16 -1.65 -19.51
CA VAL A 53 -4.82 -3.06 -19.70
C VAL A 53 -6.07 -3.87 -19.37
N ILE A 54 -6.89 -4.12 -20.40
CA ILE A 54 -7.92 -5.15 -20.37
C ILE A 54 -7.20 -6.49 -20.30
N GLY A 55 -7.28 -7.20 -19.16
CA GLY A 55 -6.64 -8.52 -19.05
C GLY A 55 -6.78 -9.25 -17.72
N SER A 56 -7.72 -10.18 -17.69
CA SER A 56 -7.89 -11.32 -16.77
C SER A 56 -8.54 -11.07 -15.39
N LEU A 57 -9.88 -11.20 -15.39
CA LEU A 57 -10.54 -12.01 -14.37
C LEU A 57 -10.05 -13.46 -14.48
N GLY A 58 -9.84 -14.11 -13.33
CA GLY A 58 -10.00 -15.57 -13.22
C GLY A 58 -8.82 -16.32 -12.61
N ALA A 59 -8.96 -16.68 -11.33
CA ALA A 59 -8.66 -18.00 -10.74
C ALA A 59 -8.57 -17.83 -9.21
N ALA A 60 -9.67 -18.06 -8.48
CA ALA A 60 -10.08 -19.37 -7.96
C ALA A 60 -9.35 -19.71 -6.66
N PHE A 61 -10.08 -19.53 -5.56
CA PHE A 61 -9.82 -20.10 -4.24
C PHE A 61 -10.12 -21.61 -4.31
N VAL A 62 -9.10 -22.45 -4.10
CA VAL A 62 -9.20 -23.86 -3.71
C VAL A 62 -8.15 -24.08 -2.62
#